data_AF-A0A0D8ZRX5-F1
#
_entry.id   AF-A0A0D8ZRX5-F1
#
_cell.length_a   1.000
_cell.length_b   1.000
_cell.length_c   1.000
_cell.angle_alpha   90.00
_cell.angle_beta   90.00
_cell.angle_gamma   90.00
#
_symmetry.space_group_name_H-M   'P 1'
#
loop_
_entity.id
_entity.type
_entity.pdbx_description
1 polymer ?
#
loop_
_entity_poly.entity_id
_entity_poly.type
_entity_poly.pdbx_seq_one_letter_code
_entity_poly.pdbx_strand_id
1 'polypeptide(L)' 'MNPKLDRRLGRIWDKVRERLGNNETNKFLDLIIQAKDFEDLPQGYQDLVLDIEGKAKEKAA' A
#
# COMPACT_ATOMS: atom_id res chain seq x y z
N MET A 1 -3.06 13.57 -4.76
CA MET A 1 -3.14 12.14 -4.38
C MET A 1 -4.26 11.49 -5.19
N ASN A 2 -4.00 10.38 -5.88
CA ASN A 2 -4.99 9.73 -6.74
C ASN A 2 -6.10 9.07 -5.89
N PRO A 3 -7.38 9.42 -6.07
CA PRO A 3 -8.47 8.88 -5.25
C PRO A 3 -8.67 7.36 -5.37
N LYS A 4 -8.21 6.73 -6.46
CA LYS A 4 -8.23 5.26 -6.61
C LYS A 4 -7.16 4.61 -5.74
N LEU A 5 -5.95 5.16 -5.77
CA LEU A 5 -4.81 4.69 -4.98
C LEU A 5 -5.10 4.86 -3.48
N ASP A 6 -5.63 6.03 -3.11
CA ASP A 6 -6.06 6.35 -1.74
C ASP A 6 -7.13 5.39 -1.21
N ARG A 7 -8.19 5.11 -1.98
CA ARG A 7 -9.22 4.12 -1.58
C ARG A 7 -8.67 2.71 -1.40
N ARG A 8 -7.75 2.29 -2.28
CA ARG A 8 -7.14 0.95 -2.22
C ARG A 8 -6.27 0.82 -0.98
N LEU A 9 -5.36 1.77 -0.81
CA LEU A 9 -4.45 1.81 0.33
C LEU A 9 -5.20 2.02 1.64
N GLY A 10 -6.23 2.87 1.68
CA GLY A 10 -7.03 3.13 2.88
C GLY A 10 -7.64 1.87 3.50
N ARG A 11 -7.96 0.85 2.71
CA ARG A 11 -8.48 -0.44 3.21
C ARG A 11 -7.42 -1.33 3.86
N ILE A 12 -6.16 -1.17 3.45
CA ILE A 12 -5.04 -1.99 3.90
C ILE A 12 -4.00 -1.20 4.69
N TRP A 13 -4.24 0.10 4.91
CA TRP A 13 -3.27 1.07 5.41
C TRP A 13 -2.67 0.64 6.74
N ASP A 14 -3.52 0.17 7.65
CA ASP A 14 -3.14 -0.30 8.97
C ASP A 14 -2.13 -1.46 8.88
N LYS A 15 -2.40 -2.45 8.01
CA LYS A 15 -1.52 -3.60 7.78
C LYS A 15 -0.23 -3.22 7.06
N VAL A 16 -0.31 -2.29 6.11
CA VAL A 16 0.89 -1.78 5.42
C VAL A 16 1.81 -1.09 6.41
N ARG A 17 1.26 -0.23 7.27
CA ARG A 17 2.00 0.45 8.33
C ARG A 17 2.61 -0.53 9.34
N GLU A 18 1.87 -1.55 9.75
CA GLU A 18 2.35 -2.61 10.64
C GLU A 18 3.56 -3.36 10.03
N ARG A 19 3.50 -3.68 8.74
CA ARG A 19 4.57 -4.38 8.00
C ARG A 19 5.83 -3.54 7.78
N LEU A 20 5.66 -2.27 7.41
CA LEU A 20 6.76 -1.37 7.06
C LEU A 20 7.42 -0.76 8.31
N GLY A 21 6.66 -0.54 9.38
CA GLY A 21 7.12 0.24 10.52
C GLY A 21 7.25 1.73 10.18
N ASN A 22 7.54 2.55 11.20
CA ASN A 22 7.41 4.01 11.07
C ASN A 22 8.32 4.65 10.00
N ASN A 23 9.57 4.20 9.85
CA ASN A 23 10.52 4.86 8.95
C ASN A 23 10.22 4.55 7.46
N GLU A 24 9.91 3.29 7.15
CA GLU A 24 9.53 2.88 5.79
C GLU A 24 8.13 3.38 5.41
N THR A 25 7.20 3.50 6.37
CA THR A 25 5.87 4.07 6.11
C THR A 25 5.97 5.50 5.60
N ASN A 26 6.87 6.32 6.16
CA ASN A 26 7.06 7.70 5.69
C ASN A 26 7.63 7.76 4.26
N LYS A 27 8.58 6.89 3.92
CA LYS A 27 9.08 6.78 2.54
C LYS A 27 7.97 6.33 1.58
N PHE A 28 7.16 5.36 2.01
CA PHE A 28 6.05 4.86 1.23
C PHE A 28 5.00 5.95 0.99
N LEU A 29 4.67 6.75 2.00
CA LEU A 29 3.80 7.92 1.86
C LEU A 29 4.33 8.92 0.83
N ASP A 30 5.62 9.24 0.89
CA ASP A 30 6.24 10.17 -0.06
C ASP A 30 6.10 9.65 -1.51
N LEU A 31 6.36 8.35 -1.71
CA LEU A 31 6.19 7.68 -2.99
C LEU A 31 4.73 7.68 -3.47
N ILE A 32 3.77 7.44 -2.58
CA ILE A 32 2.33 7.48 -2.92
C ILE A 32 1.88 8.88 -3.31
N ILE A 33 2.42 9.92 -2.66
CA ILE A 33 2.08 11.31 -2.97
C ILE A 33 2.58 11.69 -4.36
N GLN A 34 3.77 11.20 -4.74
CA GLN A 34 4.38 11.44 -6.05
C GLN A 34 3.82 10.53 -7.16
N ALA A 35 3.43 9.30 -6.82
CA ALA A 35 2.89 8.33 -7.76
C ALA A 35 1.54 8.80 -8.33
N LYS A 36 1.38 8.65 -9.65
CA LYS A 36 0.11 8.89 -10.31
C LYS A 36 -0.81 7.70 -10.11
N ASP A 37 -0.32 6.48 -10.32
CA ASP A 37 -1.08 5.24 -10.16
C ASP A 37 -0.30 4.19 -9.35
N PHE A 38 -0.95 3.06 -9.06
CA PHE A 38 -0.35 1.96 -8.30
C PHE A 38 0.88 1.38 -9.00
N GLU A 39 0.86 1.36 -10.33
CA GLU A 39 1.92 0.84 -11.19
C GLU A 39 3.18 1.73 -11.19
N ASP A 40 3.06 3.00 -10.76
CA ASP A 40 4.20 3.91 -10.58
C ASP A 40 4.97 3.66 -9.27
N LEU A 41 4.41 2.89 -8.33
CA LEU A 41 5.10 2.57 -7.09
C LEU A 41 6.28 1.62 -7.36
N PRO A 42 7.36 1.66 -6.57
CA PRO A 42 8.42 0.66 -6.70
C PRO A 42 7.89 -0.76 -6.50
N GLN A 43 8.43 -1.72 -7.27
CA GLN A 43 8.01 -3.12 -7.28
C GLN A 43 7.87 -3.72 -5.87
N GLY A 44 8.82 -3.46 -4.96
CA GLY A 44 8.77 -3.97 -3.59
C GLY A 44 7.55 -3.49 -2.79
N TYR A 45 7.08 -2.27 -3.02
CA TYR A 45 5.86 -1.76 -2.38
C TYR A 45 4.59 -2.25 -3.09
N GLN A 46 4.64 -2.46 -4.41
CA GLN A 46 3.55 -3.10 -5.14
C GLN A 46 3.30 -4.52 -4.63
N ASP A 47 4.36 -5.33 -4.54
CA ASP A 47 4.31 -6.69 -4.02
C ASP A 47 3.80 -6.74 -2.57
N LEU A 48 4.21 -5.79 -1.72
CA LEU A 48 3.69 -5.69 -0.36
C LEU A 48 2.17 -5.44 -0.32
N VAL A 49 1.70 -4.49 -1.11
CA VAL A 49 0.27 -4.16 -1.20
C VAL A 49 -0.52 -5.36 -1.71
N LEU A 50 -0.03 -6.05 -2.74
CA LEU A 50 -0.65 -7.25 -3.29
C LEU A 50 -0.66 -8.42 -2.30
N ASP A 51 0.44 -8.66 -1.56
CA ASP A 51 0.52 -9.67 -0.49
C ASP A 51 -0.55 -9.42 0.58
N ILE A 52 -0.69 -8.16 1.01
CA ILE A 52 -1.66 -7.78 2.04
C ILE A 52 -3.10 -7.90 1.53
N GLU A 53 -3.37 -7.49 0.29
CA GLU A 53 -4.70 -7.64 -0.34
C GLU A 53 -5.06 -9.11 -0.57
N GLY A 54 -4.10 -9.94 -0.98
CA GLY A 54 -4.29 -11.38 -1.14
C GLY A 54 -4.65 -12.05 0.18
N LYS A 55 -3.87 -11.78 1.23
CA LYS A 55 -4.15 -12.28 2.59
C LYS A 55 -5.43 -11.73 3.19
N ALA A 56 -5.84 -10.51 2.83
CA ALA A 56 -7.12 -9.95 3.26
C ALA A 56 -8.32 -10.70 2.64
N LYS A 57 -8.19 -11.21 1.41
CA LYS A 57 -9.23 -12.02 0.76
C LYS A 57 -9.30 -13.44 1.33
N GLU A 58 -8.17 -14.08 1.63
CA GLU A 58 -8.15 -15.41 2.26
C GLU A 58 -8.77 -15.40 3.67
N LYS A 59 -8.60 -14.32 4.45
CA LYS A 59 -9.20 -14.23 5.80
C LYS A 59 -10.71 -13.93 5.81
N ALA A 60 -11.29 -13.58 4.66
CA ALA A 60 -12.70 -13.21 4.53
C ALA A 60 -13.56 -14.30 3.85
N ALA A 61 -12.95 -15.45 3.51
CA ALA A 61 -13.59 -16.60 2.89
C ALA A 61 -13.89 -17.71 3.91
#